data_AF-A0A952KKM1-F1
#
_entry.id   AF-A0A952KKM1-F1
#
_cell.length_a   1.000
_cell.length_b   1.000
_cell.length_c   1.000
_cell.angle_alpha   90.00
_cell.angle_beta   90.00
_cell.angle_gamma   90.00
#
_symmetry.space_group_name_H-M   'P 1'
#
loop_
_entity.id
_entity.type
_entity.pdbx_description
1 polymer ?
#
loop_
_entity_poly.entity_id
_entity_poly.type
_entity_poly.pdbx_seq_one_letter_code
_entity_poly.pdbx_strand_id
1 'polypeptide(L)'
;ATQAAFGADVVFGPVTARLQDADATFPAYFETFFSRTGPDQSQRLEAYYGCGNSLIRRAVMPKAKPFCTDHNEMGGEDDKLFGDLYREGRVMAWSAEATVFEDVPPSRSTLKYTLRRAFAYGQGPSFWAALSHKPITCAAWMAQGVIQGVLFSVIGGALYMIGSRQSAPRLDKAMRGFGKAIWFPPFKIGFYGQALLKSSGG
;
A
#
# COMPACT_ATOMS: atom_id res chain seq x y z
N ALA A 1 10.48 24.18 0.59
CA ALA A 1 10.01 25.10 -0.48
C ALA A 1 8.53 24.85 -0.80
N THR A 2 8.15 23.65 -1.24
CA THR A 2 6.77 23.26 -1.62
C THR A 2 5.70 23.62 -0.58
N GLN A 3 5.97 23.33 0.69
CA GLN A 3 5.04 23.62 1.79
C GLN A 3 4.63 25.10 1.82
N ALA A 4 5.60 26.01 1.73
CA ALA A 4 5.36 27.45 1.71
C ALA A 4 4.70 27.89 0.40
N ALA A 5 5.19 27.39 -0.74
CA ALA A 5 4.70 27.77 -2.07
C ALA A 5 3.19 27.47 -2.27
N PHE A 6 2.72 26.33 -1.75
CA PHE A 6 1.31 25.94 -1.88
C PHE A 6 0.49 26.23 -0.62
N GLY A 7 1.10 26.75 0.45
CA GLY A 7 0.47 26.87 1.76
C GLY A 7 0.04 25.53 2.34
N ALA A 8 0.73 24.44 1.99
CA ALA A 8 0.32 23.08 2.30
C ALA A 8 0.36 22.78 3.80
N ASP A 9 -0.57 21.96 4.24
CA ASP A 9 -0.63 21.38 5.58
C ASP A 9 0.07 20.01 5.60
N VAL A 10 -0.01 19.27 4.49
CA VAL A 10 0.74 18.04 4.28
C VAL A 10 1.43 18.08 2.92
N VAL A 11 2.70 17.71 2.89
CA VAL A 11 3.48 17.55 1.65
C VAL A 11 3.91 16.10 1.54
N PHE A 12 3.64 15.46 0.42
CA PHE A 12 4.15 14.14 0.06
C PHE A 12 5.27 14.27 -0.97
N GLY A 13 6.10 13.24 -1.08
CA GLY A 13 7.13 13.19 -2.11
C GLY A 13 7.39 11.77 -2.63
N PRO A 14 8.19 11.65 -3.70
CA PRO A 14 8.51 10.36 -4.29
C PRO A 14 9.35 9.51 -3.34
N VAL A 15 9.13 8.20 -3.40
CA VAL A 15 9.94 7.17 -2.73
C VAL A 15 10.51 6.26 -3.80
N THR A 16 11.83 6.15 -3.86
CA THR A 16 12.53 5.23 -4.75
C THR A 16 13.08 4.08 -3.94
N ALA A 17 12.61 2.87 -4.21
CA ALA A 17 13.11 1.68 -3.56
C ALA A 17 14.52 1.33 -4.03
N ARG A 18 15.39 0.94 -3.10
CA ARG A 18 16.71 0.36 -3.37
C ARG A 18 16.73 -1.05 -2.81
N LEU A 19 16.87 -2.04 -3.68
CA LEU A 19 16.96 -3.43 -3.25
C LEU A 19 18.36 -3.69 -2.68
N GLN A 20 18.41 -4.25 -1.48
CA GLN A 20 19.68 -4.71 -0.90
C GLN A 20 20.16 -6.04 -1.50
N ASP A 21 19.23 -6.83 -2.05
CA ASP A 21 19.52 -8.08 -2.74
C ASP A 21 19.75 -7.82 -4.23
N ALA A 22 21.02 -7.88 -4.66
CA ALA A 22 21.42 -7.69 -6.05
C ALA A 22 20.96 -8.84 -6.96
N ASP A 23 20.71 -10.02 -6.41
CA ASP A 23 20.33 -11.23 -7.14
C ASP A 23 18.81 -11.50 -7.09
N ALA A 24 18.04 -10.50 -6.65
CA ALA A 24 16.60 -10.61 -6.51
C ALA A 24 15.95 -11.14 -7.80
N THR A 25 15.08 -12.14 -7.66
CA THR A 25 14.47 -12.82 -8.81
C THR A 25 13.49 -11.93 -9.60
N PHE A 26 12.98 -10.84 -9.03
CA PHE A 26 12.04 -9.96 -9.73
C PHE A 26 12.33 -8.49 -9.39
N PRO A 27 13.54 -7.98 -9.70
CA PRO A 27 14.05 -6.73 -9.13
C PRO A 27 13.16 -5.55 -9.52
N ALA A 28 12.87 -5.39 -10.82
CA ALA A 28 11.98 -4.33 -11.31
C ALA A 28 10.56 -4.37 -10.70
N TYR A 29 10.02 -5.57 -10.43
CA TYR A 29 8.72 -5.69 -9.77
C TYR A 29 8.82 -5.28 -8.30
N PHE A 30 9.85 -5.70 -7.56
CA PHE A 30 10.03 -5.30 -6.17
C PHE A 30 10.29 -3.80 -6.04
N GLU A 31 11.14 -3.24 -6.90
CA GLU A 31 11.38 -1.79 -6.96
C GLU A 31 10.08 -1.03 -7.20
N THR A 32 9.29 -1.44 -8.19
CA THR A 32 7.97 -0.84 -8.46
C THR A 32 7.01 -1.00 -7.29
N PHE A 33 7.04 -2.16 -6.61
CA PHE A 33 6.14 -2.48 -5.51
C PHE A 33 6.40 -1.61 -4.27
N PHE A 34 7.66 -1.31 -3.97
CA PHE A 34 8.05 -0.50 -2.81
C PHE A 34 8.22 1.00 -3.12
N SER A 35 8.35 1.37 -4.39
CA SER A 35 8.41 2.76 -4.81
C SER A 35 7.04 3.43 -4.79
N ARG A 36 7.04 4.76 -4.66
CA ARG A 36 5.87 5.61 -4.79
C ARG A 36 6.21 6.74 -5.74
N THR A 37 5.53 6.74 -6.87
CA THR A 37 5.61 7.79 -7.88
C THR A 37 4.38 8.68 -7.78
N GLY A 38 4.54 9.93 -8.20
CA GLY A 38 3.49 10.92 -8.26
C GLY A 38 3.71 11.85 -9.44
N PRO A 39 3.10 13.04 -9.44
CA PRO A 39 3.28 14.03 -10.48
C PRO A 39 4.75 14.40 -10.73
N ASP A 40 5.09 14.65 -11.99
CA ASP A 40 6.44 15.08 -12.39
C ASP A 40 6.79 16.50 -11.89
N GLN A 41 5.78 17.28 -11.53
CA GLN A 41 5.94 18.64 -11.02
C GLN A 41 5.31 18.77 -9.64
N SER A 42 5.89 19.65 -8.82
CA SER A 42 5.32 20.03 -7.54
C SER A 42 3.98 20.73 -7.73
N GLN A 43 2.93 20.21 -7.08
CA GLN A 43 1.57 20.72 -7.23
C GLN A 43 0.69 20.42 -6.02
N ARG A 44 -0.47 21.09 -5.93
CA ARG A 44 -1.52 20.69 -4.98
C ARG A 44 -2.12 19.36 -5.41
N LEU A 45 -2.57 18.58 -4.43
CA LEU A 45 -3.17 17.28 -4.66
C LEU A 45 -4.67 17.31 -4.35
N GLU A 46 -5.44 16.59 -5.18
CA GLU A 46 -6.85 16.31 -4.94
C GLU A 46 -7.06 15.01 -4.15
N ALA A 47 -5.98 14.35 -3.75
CA ALA A 47 -5.98 13.12 -2.96
C ALA A 47 -4.76 13.11 -2.03
N TYR A 48 -4.61 12.05 -1.22
CA TYR A 48 -3.46 11.86 -0.35
C TYR A 48 -2.65 10.61 -0.74
N TYR A 49 -1.37 10.60 -0.34
CA TYR A 49 -0.48 9.44 -0.46
C TYR A 49 -0.21 8.84 0.93
N GLY A 50 0.45 7.67 0.98
CA GLY A 50 0.87 7.06 2.23
C GLY A 50 2.12 7.71 2.85
N CYS A 51 2.36 7.44 4.13
CA CYS A 51 3.33 8.13 5.01
C CYS A 51 4.82 8.11 4.61
N GLY A 52 5.24 7.18 3.75
CA GLY A 52 6.66 6.83 3.53
C GLY A 52 7.56 7.97 3.06
N ASN A 53 6.98 9.06 2.56
CA ASN A 53 7.67 10.34 2.42
C ASN A 53 6.63 11.45 2.58
N SER A 54 6.49 11.94 3.81
CA SER A 54 5.52 12.97 4.14
C SER A 54 6.07 13.96 5.16
N LEU A 55 5.64 15.21 5.02
CA LEU A 55 5.85 16.30 5.96
C LEU A 55 4.48 16.82 6.37
N ILE A 56 4.22 16.89 7.67
CA ILE A 56 2.95 17.40 8.22
C ILE A 56 3.21 18.66 9.04
N ARG A 57 2.44 19.71 8.78
CA ARG A 57 2.46 20.92 9.59
C ARG A 57 1.95 20.61 11.00
N ARG A 58 2.77 20.87 12.02
CA ARG A 58 2.43 20.54 13.42
C ARG A 58 1.07 21.10 13.89
N ALA A 59 0.66 22.26 13.37
CA ALA A 59 -0.60 22.92 13.73
C ALA A 59 -1.86 22.14 13.32
N VAL A 60 -1.78 21.27 12.31
CA VAL A 60 -2.92 20.45 11.86
C VAL A 60 -2.94 19.06 12.49
N MET A 61 -1.90 18.69 13.23
CA MET A 61 -1.85 17.39 13.90
C MET A 61 -2.89 17.30 15.03
N PRO A 62 -3.63 16.19 15.15
CA PRO A 62 -4.54 15.95 16.27
C PRO A 62 -3.84 16.15 17.62
N LYS A 63 -4.50 16.84 18.56
CA LYS A 63 -3.94 17.14 19.90
C LYS A 63 -3.85 15.91 20.80
N ALA A 64 -4.71 14.92 20.62
CA ALA A 64 -4.73 13.67 21.39
C ALA A 64 -4.44 12.49 20.46
N LYS A 65 -3.43 11.68 20.80
CA LYS A 65 -3.02 10.42 20.13
C LYS A 65 -3.21 10.46 18.59
N PRO A 66 -2.37 11.21 17.85
CA PRO A 66 -2.45 11.27 16.38
C PRO A 66 -2.25 9.91 15.72
N PHE A 67 -1.60 9.01 16.46
CA PHE A 67 -1.33 7.64 16.12
C PHE A 67 -1.97 6.74 17.21
N CYS A 68 -2.88 5.85 16.79
CA CYS A 68 -3.52 4.88 17.68
C CYS A 68 -2.68 3.62 17.75
N THR A 69 -2.11 3.35 18.94
CA THR A 69 -1.27 2.18 19.21
C THR A 69 -1.91 0.85 18.85
N ASP A 70 -3.25 0.78 18.88
CA ASP A 70 -4.02 -0.44 18.57
C ASP A 70 -4.06 -0.74 17.06
N HIS A 71 -3.69 0.23 16.21
CA HIS A 71 -3.62 0.10 14.74
C HIS A 71 -2.21 -0.10 14.21
N ASN A 72 -1.20 0.00 15.08
CA ASN A 72 0.21 -0.25 14.76
C ASN A 72 0.40 -1.67 14.16
N GLU A 73 -0.55 -2.57 14.43
CA GLU A 73 -0.48 -3.98 14.07
C GLU A 73 -1.17 -4.37 12.73
N MET A 74 -1.98 -3.48 12.16
CA MET A 74 -2.78 -3.80 10.97
C MET A 74 -2.31 -3.08 9.70
N GLY A 75 -1.52 -2.03 9.83
CA GLY A 75 -1.31 -1.04 8.77
C GLY A 75 -2.59 -0.23 8.51
N GLY A 76 -2.44 1.00 8.03
CA GLY A 76 -3.56 1.90 7.71
C GLY A 76 -3.87 2.95 8.78
N GLU A 77 -3.06 3.03 9.83
CA GLU A 77 -3.07 4.15 10.78
C GLU A 77 -2.75 5.48 10.08
N ASP A 78 -1.68 5.49 9.28
CA ASP A 78 -1.31 6.62 8.43
C ASP A 78 -2.42 6.99 7.45
N ASP A 79 -3.03 5.99 6.80
CA ASP A 79 -4.14 6.20 5.86
C ASP A 79 -5.35 6.84 6.57
N LYS A 80 -5.59 6.48 7.84
CA LYS A 80 -6.62 7.12 8.66
C LYS A 80 -6.25 8.57 8.96
N LEU A 81 -5.02 8.85 9.39
CA LEU A 81 -4.56 10.20 9.69
C LEU A 81 -4.67 11.11 8.47
N PHE A 82 -4.11 10.71 7.32
CA PHE A 82 -4.18 11.51 6.10
C PHE A 82 -5.59 11.59 5.53
N GLY A 83 -6.38 10.52 5.65
CA GLY A 83 -7.78 10.52 5.27
C GLY A 83 -8.64 11.47 6.12
N ASP A 84 -8.37 11.57 7.42
CA ASP A 84 -9.04 12.51 8.32
C ASP A 84 -8.65 13.95 7.96
N LEU A 85 -7.36 14.24 7.81
CA LEU A 85 -6.88 15.58 7.40
C LEU A 85 -7.45 15.98 6.03
N TYR A 86 -7.53 15.04 5.09
CA TYR A 86 -8.13 15.30 3.78
C TYR A 86 -9.62 15.63 3.91
N ARG A 87 -10.38 14.88 4.72
CA ARG A 87 -11.81 15.14 4.98
C ARG A 87 -12.06 16.45 5.73
N GLU A 88 -11.10 16.93 6.52
CA GLU A 88 -11.13 18.25 7.15
C GLU A 88 -10.80 19.40 6.18
N GLY A 89 -10.50 19.12 4.92
CA GLY A 89 -10.16 20.13 3.92
C GLY A 89 -8.75 20.70 4.08
N ARG A 90 -7.84 19.96 4.72
CA ARG A 90 -6.43 20.35 4.82
C ARG A 90 -5.75 20.35 3.44
N VAL A 91 -4.84 21.29 3.23
CA VAL A 91 -4.19 21.46 1.93
C VAL A 91 -3.10 20.39 1.76
N MET A 92 -3.31 19.50 0.78
CA MET A 92 -2.35 18.48 0.38
C MET A 92 -1.50 18.97 -0.80
N ALA A 93 -0.21 18.70 -0.79
CA ALA A 93 0.68 18.99 -1.90
C ALA A 93 1.69 17.86 -2.15
N TRP A 94 2.23 17.84 -3.36
CA TRP A 94 3.31 16.97 -3.80
C TRP A 94 4.57 17.81 -4.04
N SER A 95 5.72 17.32 -3.57
CA SER A 95 7.05 17.84 -3.89
C SER A 95 7.77 16.85 -4.81
N ALA A 96 7.84 17.17 -6.10
CA ALA A 96 8.50 16.30 -7.09
C ALA A 96 10.02 16.23 -6.87
N GLU A 97 10.62 17.28 -6.33
CA GLU A 97 12.05 17.35 -6.03
C GLU A 97 12.45 16.65 -4.72
N ALA A 98 11.52 16.31 -3.83
CA ALA A 98 11.80 15.74 -2.51
C ALA A 98 11.92 14.21 -2.54
N THR A 99 12.76 13.65 -3.41
CA THR A 99 12.97 12.20 -3.52
C THR A 99 13.68 11.63 -2.30
N VAL A 100 13.11 10.58 -1.72
CA VAL A 100 13.79 9.75 -0.71
C VAL A 100 14.06 8.35 -1.25
N PHE A 101 15.10 7.71 -0.71
CA PHE A 101 15.43 6.33 -1.03
C PHE A 101 15.06 5.42 0.15
N GLU A 102 14.34 4.34 -0.12
CA GLU A 102 13.99 3.33 0.88
C GLU A 102 14.78 2.05 0.61
N ASP A 103 15.64 1.65 1.55
CA ASP A 103 16.38 0.38 1.45
C ASP A 103 15.46 -0.80 1.80
N VAL A 104 15.18 -1.63 0.80
CA VAL A 104 14.31 -2.80 0.94
C VAL A 104 15.17 -4.00 1.34
N PRO A 105 14.94 -4.59 2.54
CA PRO A 105 15.69 -5.74 2.99
C PRO A 105 15.33 -6.99 2.17
N PRO A 106 16.25 -7.98 2.04
CA PRO A 106 16.01 -9.21 1.27
C PRO A 106 14.76 -9.98 1.72
N SER A 107 14.44 -9.92 3.01
CA SER A 107 13.24 -10.55 3.59
C SER A 107 11.92 -9.99 3.05
N ARG A 108 11.90 -8.75 2.56
CA ARG A 108 10.72 -8.08 1.98
C ARG A 108 10.69 -8.14 0.45
N SER A 109 11.84 -8.26 -0.22
CA SER A 109 11.95 -8.42 -1.68
C SER A 109 11.73 -9.87 -2.13
N THR A 110 10.62 -10.47 -1.71
CA THR A 110 10.23 -11.84 -2.10
C THR A 110 8.79 -11.89 -2.58
N LEU A 111 8.47 -12.80 -3.52
CA LEU A 111 7.07 -13.02 -3.93
C LEU A 111 6.19 -13.42 -2.74
N LYS A 112 6.71 -14.23 -1.81
CA LYS A 112 5.96 -14.63 -0.60
C LYS A 112 5.49 -13.40 0.19
N TYR A 113 6.36 -12.41 0.36
CA TYR A 113 6.02 -11.18 1.07
C TYR A 113 5.06 -10.30 0.25
N THR A 114 5.41 -9.99 -1.00
CA THR A 114 4.63 -9.04 -1.81
C THR A 114 3.27 -9.59 -2.19
N LEU A 115 3.13 -10.88 -2.50
CA LEU A 115 1.85 -11.51 -2.82
C LEU A 115 0.90 -11.56 -1.63
N ARG A 116 1.43 -11.75 -0.41
CA ARG A 116 0.64 -11.63 0.83
C ARG A 116 0.16 -10.19 1.04
N ARG A 117 1.01 -9.20 0.78
CA ARG A 117 0.64 -7.78 0.79
C ARG A 117 -0.41 -7.45 -0.27
N ALA A 118 -0.27 -7.98 -1.47
CA ALA A 118 -1.20 -7.80 -2.58
C ALA A 118 -2.58 -8.36 -2.25
N PHE A 119 -2.64 -9.56 -1.66
CA PHE A 119 -3.89 -10.17 -1.21
C PHE A 119 -4.63 -9.27 -0.22
N ALA A 120 -3.96 -8.82 0.83
CA ALA A 120 -4.66 -8.04 1.85
C ALA A 120 -4.91 -6.58 1.45
N TYR A 121 -4.10 -5.99 0.57
CA TYR A 121 -4.49 -4.76 -0.13
C TYR A 121 -5.79 -4.95 -0.93
N GLY A 122 -5.93 -6.10 -1.60
CA GLY A 122 -7.12 -6.47 -2.36
C GLY A 122 -8.40 -6.56 -1.53
N GLN A 123 -8.32 -6.76 -0.21
CA GLN A 123 -9.49 -6.87 0.67
C GLN A 123 -10.24 -5.54 0.84
N GLY A 124 -9.56 -4.41 0.63
CA GLY A 124 -10.09 -3.06 0.90
C GLY A 124 -11.45 -2.76 0.27
N PRO A 125 -11.63 -2.87 -1.07
CA PRO A 125 -12.88 -2.50 -1.72
C PRO A 125 -14.12 -3.22 -1.17
N SER A 126 -14.05 -4.55 -1.02
CA SER A 126 -15.17 -5.34 -0.50
C SER A 126 -15.41 -5.12 0.98
N PHE A 127 -14.33 -4.97 1.77
CA PHE A 127 -14.42 -4.64 3.20
C PHE A 127 -15.10 -3.29 3.43
N TRP A 128 -14.68 -2.23 2.72
CA TRP A 128 -15.29 -0.91 2.84
C TRP A 128 -16.74 -0.86 2.35
N ALA A 129 -17.06 -1.58 1.27
CA ALA A 129 -18.43 -1.70 0.79
C ALA A 129 -19.35 -2.38 1.83
N ALA A 130 -18.86 -3.45 2.46
CA ALA A 130 -19.58 -4.13 3.53
C ALA A 130 -19.76 -3.23 4.77
N LEU A 131 -18.70 -2.55 5.21
CA LEU A 131 -18.76 -1.61 6.34
C LEU A 131 -19.71 -0.44 6.08
N SER A 132 -19.84 -0.02 4.82
CA SER A 132 -20.76 1.04 4.39
C SER A 132 -22.19 0.55 4.15
N HIS A 133 -22.53 -0.69 4.52
CA HIS A 133 -23.84 -1.32 4.29
C HIS A 133 -24.30 -1.31 2.83
N LYS A 134 -23.37 -1.50 1.87
CA LYS A 134 -23.64 -1.56 0.42
C LYS A 134 -23.47 -2.99 -0.12
N PRO A 135 -24.45 -3.90 0.08
CA PRO A 135 -24.29 -5.32 -0.23
C PRO A 135 -24.10 -5.60 -1.73
N ILE A 136 -24.81 -4.89 -2.61
CA ILE A 136 -24.68 -5.05 -4.07
C ILE A 136 -23.28 -4.66 -4.53
N THR A 137 -22.75 -3.53 -4.03
CA THR A 137 -21.39 -3.08 -4.33
C THR A 137 -20.35 -4.07 -3.83
N CYS A 138 -20.55 -4.62 -2.63
CA CYS A 138 -19.67 -5.65 -2.08
C CYS A 138 -19.65 -6.91 -2.97
N ALA A 139 -20.84 -7.42 -3.34
CA ALA A 139 -20.96 -8.57 -4.23
C ALA A 139 -20.33 -8.33 -5.61
N ALA A 140 -20.48 -7.13 -6.17
CA ALA A 140 -19.85 -6.73 -7.43
C ALA A 140 -18.32 -6.76 -7.32
N TRP A 141 -17.73 -6.23 -6.25
CA TRP A 141 -16.28 -6.31 -6.00
C TRP A 141 -15.80 -7.75 -5.83
N MET A 142 -16.55 -8.59 -5.13
CA MET A 142 -16.22 -10.01 -4.96
C MET A 142 -16.24 -10.75 -6.30
N ALA A 143 -17.29 -10.59 -7.11
CA ALA A 143 -17.40 -11.21 -8.43
C ALA A 143 -16.27 -10.77 -9.36
N GLN A 144 -16.02 -9.45 -9.42
CA GLN A 144 -14.88 -8.88 -10.14
C GLN A 144 -13.55 -9.47 -9.63
N GLY A 145 -13.43 -9.64 -8.31
CA GLY A 145 -12.27 -10.24 -7.64
C GLY A 145 -11.99 -11.67 -8.07
N VAL A 146 -13.02 -12.52 -8.12
CA VAL A 146 -12.90 -13.92 -8.59
C VAL A 146 -12.44 -13.96 -10.05
N ILE A 147 -13.08 -13.19 -10.93
CA ILE A 147 -12.71 -13.12 -12.35
C ILE A 147 -11.25 -12.66 -12.50
N GLN A 148 -10.88 -11.59 -11.81
CA GLN A 148 -9.50 -11.08 -11.80
C GLN A 148 -8.52 -12.13 -11.25
N GLY A 149 -8.84 -12.78 -10.14
CA GLY A 149 -8.00 -13.78 -9.50
C GLY A 149 -7.71 -14.95 -10.42
N VAL A 150 -8.75 -15.58 -10.95
CA VAL A 150 -8.62 -16.75 -11.84
C VAL A 150 -7.87 -16.40 -13.12
N LEU A 151 -8.26 -15.32 -13.81
CA LEU A 151 -7.64 -14.92 -15.08
C LEU A 151 -6.14 -14.67 -14.91
N PHE A 152 -5.76 -13.87 -13.90
CA PHE A 152 -4.36 -13.52 -13.69
C PHE A 152 -3.55 -14.64 -13.04
N SER A 153 -4.17 -15.60 -12.34
CA SER A 153 -3.51 -16.83 -11.91
C SER A 153 -3.14 -17.73 -13.08
N VAL A 154 -4.03 -17.90 -14.07
CA VAL A 154 -3.72 -18.69 -15.26
C VAL A 154 -2.58 -18.04 -16.05
N ILE A 155 -2.68 -16.74 -16.33
CA ILE A 155 -1.64 -16.00 -17.07
C ILE A 155 -0.32 -15.97 -16.28
N GLY A 156 -0.39 -15.64 -14.99
CA GLY A 156 0.79 -15.55 -14.12
C GLY A 156 1.49 -16.89 -13.94
N GLY A 157 0.72 -17.98 -13.78
CA GLY A 157 1.24 -19.34 -13.69
C GLY A 157 1.90 -19.82 -14.98
N ALA A 158 1.27 -19.57 -16.13
CA ALA A 158 1.87 -19.86 -17.44
C ALA A 158 3.20 -19.11 -17.65
N LEU A 159 3.23 -17.82 -17.33
CA LEU A 159 4.45 -17.00 -17.39
C LEU A 159 5.51 -17.48 -16.39
N TYR A 160 5.11 -17.96 -15.22
CA TYR A 160 6.03 -18.48 -14.21
C TYR A 160 6.69 -19.78 -14.68
N MET A 161 5.94 -20.69 -15.31
CA MET A 161 6.46 -21.95 -15.84
C MET A 161 7.54 -21.76 -16.92
N ILE A 162 7.45 -20.69 -17.71
CA ILE A 162 8.45 -20.35 -18.74
C ILE A 162 9.56 -19.42 -18.22
N GLY A 163 9.64 -19.19 -16.90
CA GLY A 163 10.68 -18.36 -16.29
C GLY A 163 10.56 -16.85 -16.56
N SER A 164 9.40 -16.36 -17.03
CA SER A 164 9.22 -14.95 -17.36
C SER A 164 9.13 -14.08 -16.12
N ARG A 165 9.91 -12.99 -16.08
CA ARG A 165 9.85 -11.95 -15.03
C ARG A 165 8.48 -11.26 -14.96
N GLN A 166 7.68 -11.33 -16.03
CA GLN A 166 6.32 -10.78 -16.06
C GLN A 166 5.30 -11.60 -15.25
N SER A 167 5.69 -12.78 -14.75
CA SER A 167 4.84 -13.57 -13.86
C SER A 167 4.50 -12.83 -12.55
N ALA A 168 5.49 -12.18 -11.92
CA ALA A 168 5.34 -11.50 -10.63
C ALA A 168 4.21 -10.45 -10.60
N PRO A 169 4.15 -9.44 -11.49
CA PRO A 169 3.05 -8.48 -11.49
C PRO A 169 1.69 -9.10 -11.83
N ARG A 170 1.64 -10.26 -12.48
CA ARG A 170 0.39 -10.94 -12.85
C ARG A 170 -0.13 -11.73 -11.66
N LEU A 171 0.75 -12.46 -10.96
CA LEU A 171 0.45 -13.09 -9.69
C LEU A 171 0.04 -12.07 -8.62
N ASP A 172 0.69 -10.90 -8.57
CA ASP A 172 0.29 -9.78 -7.70
C ASP A 172 -1.17 -9.37 -7.96
N LYS A 173 -1.52 -9.16 -9.23
CA LYS A 173 -2.87 -8.81 -9.64
C LYS A 173 -3.88 -9.93 -9.35
N ALA A 174 -3.47 -11.19 -9.49
CA ALA A 174 -4.29 -12.34 -9.11
C ALA A 174 -4.62 -12.31 -7.61
N MET A 175 -3.60 -12.12 -6.76
CA MET A 175 -3.77 -12.06 -5.32
C MET A 175 -4.64 -10.88 -4.88
N ARG A 176 -4.49 -9.70 -5.49
CA ARG A 176 -5.43 -8.57 -5.26
C ARG A 176 -6.86 -8.94 -5.61
N GLY A 177 -7.07 -9.73 -6.68
CA GLY A 177 -8.37 -10.24 -7.08
C GLY A 177 -8.97 -11.16 -6.01
N PHE A 178 -8.21 -12.17 -5.58
CA PHE A 178 -8.65 -13.05 -4.49
C PHE A 178 -8.90 -12.32 -3.18
N GLY A 179 -8.12 -11.29 -2.87
CA GLY A 179 -8.36 -10.42 -1.73
C GLY A 179 -9.75 -9.78 -1.74
N LYS A 180 -10.23 -9.32 -2.91
CA LYS A 180 -11.59 -8.77 -3.04
C LYS A 180 -12.67 -9.82 -2.77
N ALA A 181 -12.43 -11.09 -3.11
CA ALA A 181 -13.37 -12.17 -2.87
C ALA A 181 -13.33 -12.66 -1.41
N ILE A 182 -12.15 -12.65 -0.79
CA ILE A 182 -11.90 -13.23 0.53
C ILE A 182 -11.41 -12.13 1.48
N TRP A 183 -12.35 -11.40 2.10
CA TRP A 183 -12.08 -10.22 2.94
C TRP A 183 -12.61 -10.34 4.38
N PHE A 184 -13.38 -11.38 4.67
CA PHE A 184 -14.04 -11.61 5.97
C PHE A 184 -13.16 -12.44 6.92
N PRO A 185 -13.38 -12.38 8.25
CA PRO A 185 -12.69 -13.24 9.22
C PRO A 185 -12.92 -14.74 8.91
N PRO A 186 -11.92 -15.62 9.11
CA PRO A 186 -10.58 -15.40 9.68
C PRO A 186 -9.52 -14.95 8.65
N PHE A 187 -9.89 -14.72 7.39
CA PHE A 187 -8.95 -14.49 6.29
C PHE A 187 -8.46 -13.05 6.16
N LYS A 188 -9.00 -12.13 6.96
CA LYS A 188 -8.53 -10.74 7.03
C LYS A 188 -7.09 -10.73 7.57
N ILE A 189 -6.14 -10.24 6.78
CA ILE A 189 -4.74 -10.16 7.22
C ILE A 189 -4.49 -8.78 7.83
N GLY A 190 -4.11 -8.74 9.11
CA GLY A 190 -3.46 -7.58 9.73
C GLY A 190 -1.98 -7.51 9.33
N PHE A 191 -1.50 -6.34 8.92
CA PHE A 191 -0.13 -6.15 8.46
C PHE A 191 0.85 -5.72 9.56
N TYR A 192 1.37 -6.71 10.31
CA TYR A 192 2.56 -6.69 11.20
C TYR A 192 2.23 -6.79 12.69
N GLY A 193 2.82 -7.75 13.42
CA GLY A 193 2.76 -7.69 14.89
C GLY A 193 3.37 -8.89 15.62
N GLN A 194 3.27 -10.10 15.09
CA GLN A 194 3.74 -11.29 15.84
C GLN A 194 5.06 -11.91 15.38
N ALA A 195 5.60 -11.55 14.21
CA ALA A 195 6.81 -12.21 13.71
C ALA A 195 8.13 -11.62 14.26
N LEU A 196 8.14 -10.35 14.69
CA LEU A 196 9.37 -9.68 15.18
C LEU A 196 9.58 -9.80 16.69
N LEU A 197 8.53 -10.07 17.46
CA LEU A 197 8.65 -10.28 18.92
C LEU A 197 9.05 -11.72 19.30
N LYS A 198 9.08 -12.65 18.33
CA LYS A 198 9.46 -14.04 18.59
C LYS A 198 10.96 -14.32 18.44
N SER A 199 11.78 -13.32 18.06
CA SER A 199 13.25 -13.48 17.96
C SER A 199 14.06 -12.61 18.94
N SER A 200 13.40 -11.91 19.87
CA SER A 200 14.07 -11.11 20.92
C SER A 200 13.77 -11.62 22.34
N GLY A 201 13.13 -12.79 22.46
CA GLY A 201 12.99 -13.53 23.71
C GLY A 201 13.80 -14.82 23.66
N GLY A 202 15.11 -14.70 23.83
CA GLY A 202 16.06 -15.78 24.05
C GLY A 202 17.13 -15.29 25.01
#